data_AF-I0ANN2-F1
#
_entry.id   AF-I0ANN2-F1
#
_cell.length_a   1.000
_cell.length_b   1.000
_cell.length_c   1.000
_cell.angle_alpha   90.00
_cell.angle_beta   90.00
_cell.angle_gamma   90.00
#
_symmetry.space_group_name_H-M   'P 1'
#
loop_
_entity.id
_entity.type
_entity.pdbx_description
1 polymer ?
#
loop_
_entity_poly.entity_id
_entity_poly.type
_entity_poly.pdbx_seq_one_letter_code
_entity_poly.pdbx_strand_id
1 'polypeptide(L)'
;MNLAPVALFVYARPEETLKTLVSLKNNFLAPQSSLFIFSDGPKNEEHFELVNKVRRIIKNESKGFAKVEIIEREENLGLAKSIIQGVTEVLNIYDKIIVMEEDLISSKNFLNFLNESLTKYYEYKNIFSCTGYTYQIDIPARYQYDNYFTPRCESLGWGTWKDRWIKFDTDVKDFKKFIYDKDLRKSFEKIGADLFGMLLKQQLGLLDSWAVRWCYTHFKNNALCSYPIKSKILHIGEGGIATHVKKENKILNTELDNDLKTKFNLADLALCDDQILKQFNKKFKRSLIKKIRTAYNLFSYKHQI
;
A
#
# COMPACT_ATOMS: atom_id res chain seq x y z
N MET A 1 7.37 23.64 6.14
CA MET A 1 6.50 22.63 5.47
C MET A 1 6.32 21.48 6.46
N ASN A 2 5.09 21.13 6.85
CA ASN A 2 4.86 20.04 7.81
C ASN A 2 4.96 18.69 7.07
N LEU A 3 6.00 17.90 7.35
CA LEU A 3 6.19 16.58 6.73
C LEU A 3 5.22 15.56 7.32
N ALA A 4 4.76 14.61 6.51
CA ALA A 4 3.98 13.50 7.01
C ALA A 4 4.86 12.59 7.89
N PRO A 5 4.41 12.18 9.10
CA PRO A 5 5.07 11.11 9.83
C PRO A 5 5.08 9.83 9.00
N VAL A 6 6.15 9.05 9.16
CA VAL A 6 6.26 7.72 8.57
C VAL A 6 5.87 6.69 9.62
N ALA A 7 4.97 5.77 9.29
CA ALA A 7 4.63 4.60 10.09
C ALA A 7 5.19 3.35 9.41
N LEU A 8 6.11 2.66 10.09
CA LEU A 8 6.73 1.42 9.65
C LEU A 8 6.14 0.25 10.45
N PHE A 9 5.57 -0.74 9.76
CA PHE A 9 5.02 -1.95 10.35
C PHE A 9 5.99 -3.12 10.18
N VAL A 10 6.42 -3.72 11.30
CA VAL A 10 7.40 -4.82 11.35
C VAL A 10 6.88 -5.98 12.17
N TYR A 11 7.38 -7.19 11.90
CA TYR A 11 7.03 -8.38 12.67
C TYR A 11 8.23 -9.29 12.90
N ALA A 12 8.42 -10.31 12.06
CA ALA A 12 9.32 -11.42 12.31
C ALA A 12 10.25 -11.69 11.11
N ARG A 13 10.60 -10.64 10.37
CA ARG A 13 11.52 -10.68 9.23
C ARG A 13 12.74 -9.78 9.48
N PRO A 14 13.74 -10.24 10.26
CA PRO A 14 14.87 -9.40 10.65
C PRO A 14 15.67 -8.83 9.47
N GLU A 15 15.92 -9.63 8.43
CA GLU A 15 16.74 -9.21 7.29
C GLU A 15 16.03 -8.14 6.44
N GLU A 16 14.76 -8.36 6.14
CA GLU A 16 13.90 -7.44 5.41
C GLU A 16 13.71 -6.15 6.21
N THR A 17 13.41 -6.26 7.51
CA THR A 17 13.31 -5.11 8.42
C THR A 17 14.56 -4.24 8.35
N LEU A 18 15.74 -4.86 8.44
CA LEU A 18 17.01 -4.14 8.37
C LEU A 18 17.17 -3.41 7.03
N LYS A 19 16.93 -4.09 5.91
CA LYS A 19 17.03 -3.51 4.56
C LYS A 19 16.06 -2.34 4.39
N THR A 20 14.81 -2.52 4.80
CA THR A 20 13.76 -1.50 4.77
C THR A 20 14.17 -0.28 5.57
N LEU A 21 14.54 -0.46 6.85
CA LEU A 21 14.87 0.63 7.76
C LEU A 21 16.13 1.39 7.31
N VAL A 22 17.16 0.69 6.83
CA VAL A 22 18.36 1.32 6.27
C VAL A 22 18.03 2.12 5.02
N SER A 23 17.22 1.59 4.11
CA SER A 23 16.82 2.32 2.90
C SER A 23 16.01 3.58 3.24
N LEU A 24 15.10 3.49 4.22
CA LEU A 24 14.28 4.61 4.66
C LEU A 24 15.15 5.68 5.34
N LYS A 25 16.09 5.27 6.21
CA LYS A 25 17.07 6.15 6.86
C LYS A 25 17.93 6.94 5.84
N ASN A 26 18.20 6.34 4.68
CA ASN A 26 19.00 6.95 3.62
C ASN A 26 18.21 7.93 2.73
N ASN A 27 16.92 8.18 3.01
CA ASN A 27 16.16 9.21 2.30
C ASN A 27 16.65 10.61 2.67
N PHE A 28 16.62 11.53 1.70
CA PHE A 28 17.04 12.91 1.93
C PHE A 28 16.24 13.61 3.04
N LEU A 29 14.95 13.27 3.19
CA LEU A 29 14.08 13.84 4.21
C LEU A 29 14.02 13.04 5.52
N ALA A 30 14.75 11.93 5.64
CA ALA A 30 14.74 11.14 6.88
C ALA A 30 15.14 12.00 8.11
N PRO A 31 16.19 12.85 8.07
CA PRO A 31 16.58 13.67 9.22
C PRO A 31 15.55 14.70 9.67
N GLN A 32 14.53 15.00 8.86
CA GLN A 32 13.42 15.90 9.24
C GLN A 32 12.10 15.17 9.49
N SER A 33 12.06 13.85 9.27
CA SER A 33 10.83 13.06 9.37
C SER A 33 10.67 12.46 10.76
N SER A 34 9.44 12.41 11.26
CA SER A 34 9.08 11.59 12.43
C SER A 34 8.80 10.16 11.98
N LEU A 35 9.32 9.17 12.70
CA LEU A 35 9.15 7.76 12.43
C LEU A 35 8.44 7.08 13.60
N PHE A 36 7.30 6.44 13.32
CA PHE A 36 6.59 5.54 14.21
C PHE A 36 6.85 4.11 13.74
N ILE A 37 7.30 3.22 14.64
CA ILE A 37 7.57 1.82 14.31
C ILE A 37 6.64 0.94 15.15
N PHE A 38 5.73 0.24 14.48
CA PHE A 38 4.82 -0.71 15.10
C PHE A 38 5.39 -2.12 14.95
N SER A 39 5.69 -2.77 16.07
CA SER A 39 6.16 -4.15 16.14
C SER A 39 5.12 -5.02 16.83
N ASP A 40 4.46 -5.88 16.06
CA ASP A 40 3.51 -6.86 16.61
C ASP A 40 4.22 -7.88 17.52
N GLY A 41 3.47 -8.44 18.47
CA GLY A 41 3.95 -9.52 19.34
C GLY A 41 4.09 -10.86 18.61
N PRO A 42 4.84 -11.83 19.16
CA PRO A 42 5.05 -13.12 18.55
C PRO A 42 3.77 -13.98 18.55
N LYS A 43 3.51 -14.68 17.46
CA LYS A 43 2.35 -15.59 17.34
C LYS A 43 2.55 -16.93 18.07
N ASN A 44 3.80 -17.35 18.24
CA ASN A 44 4.22 -18.59 18.89
C ASN A 44 5.69 -18.47 19.31
N GLU A 45 6.22 -19.50 19.98
CA GLU A 45 7.62 -19.54 20.45
C GLU A 45 8.65 -19.38 19.33
N GLU A 46 8.41 -19.94 18.13
CA GLU A 46 9.32 -19.80 16.98
C GLU A 46 9.48 -18.34 16.56
N HIS A 47 8.38 -17.56 16.56
CA HIS A 47 8.42 -16.14 16.23
C HIS A 47 8.99 -15.29 17.36
N PHE A 48 9.05 -15.77 18.61
CA PHE A 48 9.57 -15.01 19.75
C PHE A 48 10.99 -14.50 19.50
N GLU A 49 11.88 -15.38 19.06
CA GLU A 49 13.27 -15.02 18.76
C GLU A 49 13.38 -14.07 17.55
N LEU A 50 12.58 -14.28 16.51
CA LEU A 50 12.58 -13.41 15.32
C LEU A 50 12.07 -12.01 15.64
N VAL A 51 10.97 -11.89 16.39
CA VAL A 51 10.42 -10.60 16.85
C VAL A 51 11.42 -9.88 17.75
N ASN A 52 12.08 -10.58 18.67
CA ASN A 52 13.10 -9.98 19.52
C ASN A 52 14.31 -9.48 18.71
N LYS A 53 14.72 -10.20 17.66
CA LYS A 53 15.76 -9.72 16.73
C LYS A 53 15.30 -8.46 15.99
N VAL A 54 14.09 -8.44 15.46
CA VAL A 54 13.47 -7.25 14.83
C VAL A 54 13.46 -6.07 15.80
N ARG A 55 13.02 -6.27 17.05
CA ARG A 55 12.98 -5.22 18.09
C ARG A 55 14.36 -4.65 18.42
N ARG A 56 15.40 -5.50 18.45
CA ARG A 56 16.79 -5.02 18.59
C ARG A 56 17.23 -4.20 17.38
N ILE A 57 16.91 -4.65 16.16
CA ILE A 57 17.24 -3.93 14.92
C ILE A 57 16.60 -2.53 14.93
N ILE A 58 15.28 -2.44 15.16
CA ILE A 58 14.59 -1.15 15.10
C ILE A 58 15.06 -0.18 16.20
N LYS A 59 15.50 -0.67 17.37
CA LYS A 59 16.11 0.18 18.42
C LYS A 59 17.49 0.72 18.03
N ASN A 60 18.28 -0.07 17.32
CA ASN A 60 19.65 0.30 16.96
C ASN A 60 19.73 1.12 15.66
N GLU A 61 18.92 0.77 14.66
CA GLU A 61 19.08 1.25 13.28
C GLU A 61 18.19 2.43 12.92
N SER A 62 17.19 2.75 13.75
CA SER A 62 16.26 3.88 13.54
C SER A 62 16.87 5.25 13.86
N LYS A 63 18.12 5.31 14.35
CA LYS A 63 18.81 6.59 14.55
C LYS A 63 18.99 7.31 13.20
N GLY A 64 18.74 8.62 13.16
CA GLY A 64 18.85 9.44 11.95
C GLY A 64 17.53 10.06 11.47
N PHE A 65 16.41 9.73 12.12
CA PHE A 65 15.14 10.46 11.98
C PHE A 65 15.03 11.59 13.00
N ALA A 66 14.19 12.60 12.74
CA ALA A 66 13.99 13.73 13.64
C ALA A 66 13.40 13.31 14.99
N LYS A 67 12.45 12.37 14.94
CA LYS A 67 11.83 11.73 16.11
C LYS A 67 11.59 10.27 15.77
N VAL A 68 11.83 9.38 16.74
CA VAL A 68 11.47 7.96 16.63
C VAL A 68 10.59 7.58 17.81
N GLU A 69 9.49 6.90 17.51
CA GLU A 69 8.58 6.32 18.50
C GLU A 69 8.37 4.84 18.16
N ILE A 70 8.68 3.95 19.10
CA ILE A 70 8.59 2.50 18.91
C ILE A 70 7.45 1.97 19.77
N ILE A 71 6.48 1.32 19.12
CA ILE A 71 5.30 0.74 19.72
C ILE A 71 5.42 -0.78 19.61
N GLU A 72 5.84 -1.41 20.69
CA GLU A 72 5.90 -2.87 20.81
C GLU A 72 4.58 -3.39 21.37
N ARG A 73 3.88 -4.24 20.61
CA ARG A 73 2.65 -4.88 21.08
C ARG A 73 2.96 -6.21 21.76
N GLU A 74 2.16 -6.55 22.76
CA GLU A 74 2.29 -7.83 23.47
C GLU A 74 1.86 -9.01 22.59
N GLU A 75 0.76 -8.83 21.84
CA GLU A 75 0.16 -9.87 21.01
C GLU A 75 0.37 -9.64 19.51
N ASN A 76 0.27 -10.73 18.74
CA ASN A 76 0.21 -10.67 17.29
C ASN A 76 -1.21 -10.26 16.84
N LEU A 77 -1.37 -9.04 16.33
CA LEU A 77 -2.68 -8.60 15.82
C LEU A 77 -2.95 -9.11 14.40
N GLY A 78 -1.88 -9.42 13.67
CA GLY A 78 -1.92 -9.74 12.25
C GLY A 78 -1.92 -8.47 11.39
N LEU A 79 -1.38 -8.59 10.17
CA LEU A 79 -1.04 -7.46 9.31
C LEU A 79 -2.20 -6.46 9.12
N ALA A 80 -3.39 -6.96 8.78
CA ALA A 80 -4.54 -6.10 8.52
C ALA A 80 -4.93 -5.24 9.72
N LYS A 81 -5.07 -5.85 10.91
CA LYS A 81 -5.42 -5.13 12.15
C LYS A 81 -4.30 -4.19 12.56
N SER A 82 -3.05 -4.64 12.43
CA SER A 82 -1.87 -3.87 12.78
C SER A 82 -1.80 -2.56 11.99
N ILE A 83 -1.92 -2.63 10.66
CA ILE A 83 -1.97 -1.45 9.77
C ILE A 83 -3.16 -0.56 10.14
N ILE A 84 -4.37 -1.13 10.23
CA ILE A 84 -5.58 -0.34 10.44
C ILE A 84 -5.49 0.47 11.74
N GLN A 85 -5.08 -0.18 12.83
CA GLN A 85 -4.95 0.48 14.13
C GLN A 85 -3.82 1.50 14.13
N GLY A 86 -2.61 1.12 13.70
CA GLY A 86 -1.45 2.02 13.74
C GLY A 86 -1.61 3.25 12.84
N VAL A 87 -2.19 3.10 11.64
CA VAL A 87 -2.51 4.24 10.77
C VAL A 87 -3.55 5.16 11.42
N THR A 88 -4.57 4.58 12.05
CA THR A 88 -5.60 5.36 12.77
C THR A 88 -5.03 6.10 13.97
N GLU A 89 -4.17 5.45 14.77
CA GLU A 89 -3.49 6.05 15.92
C GLU A 89 -2.66 7.27 15.49
N VAL A 90 -1.83 7.14 14.45
CA VAL A 90 -1.03 8.26 13.94
C VAL A 90 -1.92 9.36 13.36
N LEU A 91 -2.95 9.01 12.58
CA LEU A 91 -3.85 10.01 11.99
C LEU A 91 -4.80 10.69 13.00
N ASN A 92 -4.92 10.16 14.22
CA ASN A 92 -5.59 10.87 15.30
C ASN A 92 -4.78 12.11 15.74
N ILE A 93 -3.46 12.07 15.59
CA ILE A 93 -2.52 13.12 15.99
C ILE A 93 -2.12 14.00 14.79
N TYR A 94 -1.98 13.42 13.59
CA TYR A 94 -1.50 14.09 12.38
C TYR A 94 -2.53 14.06 11.24
N ASP A 95 -2.56 15.08 10.39
CA ASP A 95 -3.54 15.15 9.30
C ASP A 95 -3.21 14.27 8.08
N LYS A 96 -1.98 13.77 8.01
CA LYS A 96 -1.46 12.92 6.93
C LYS A 96 -0.40 11.96 7.45
N ILE A 97 -0.14 10.90 6.68
CA ILE A 97 0.79 9.83 7.05
C ILE A 97 1.45 9.25 5.81
N ILE A 98 2.66 8.70 5.96
CA ILE A 98 3.31 7.78 5.01
C ILE A 98 3.44 6.43 5.72
N VAL A 99 3.13 5.34 5.02
CA VAL A 99 3.05 3.98 5.55
C VAL A 99 4.01 3.08 4.80
N MET A 100 4.81 2.33 5.55
CA MET A 100 5.80 1.37 5.08
C MET A 100 5.61 0.03 5.79
N GLU A 101 5.86 -1.06 5.07
CA GLU A 101 5.93 -2.43 5.61
C GLU A 101 7.39 -2.89 5.62
N GLU A 102 7.72 -3.91 6.42
CA GLU A 102 9.09 -4.40 6.64
C GLU A 102 9.79 -4.98 5.40
N ASP A 103 9.10 -5.14 4.28
CA ASP A 103 9.60 -5.75 3.05
C ASP A 103 9.69 -4.77 1.85
N LEU A 104 9.92 -3.49 2.14
CA LEU A 104 9.99 -2.41 1.15
C LEU A 104 11.33 -1.68 1.19
N ILE A 105 12.09 -1.72 0.10
CA ILE A 105 13.27 -0.86 -0.10
C ILE A 105 12.85 0.43 -0.79
N SER A 106 13.14 1.57 -0.17
CA SER A 106 12.87 2.89 -0.75
C SER A 106 14.06 3.49 -1.50
N SER A 107 13.79 4.29 -2.53
CA SER A 107 14.78 5.17 -3.16
C SER A 107 15.15 6.32 -2.23
N LYS A 108 16.26 7.00 -2.49
CA LYS A 108 16.72 8.15 -1.66
C LYS A 108 15.75 9.35 -1.70
N ASN A 109 14.93 9.46 -2.74
CA ASN A 109 13.96 10.54 -2.95
C ASN A 109 12.50 10.12 -2.73
N PHE A 110 12.24 8.95 -2.13
CA PHE A 110 10.89 8.46 -1.86
C PHE A 110 10.11 9.42 -0.96
N LEU A 111 10.69 9.84 0.17
CA LEU A 111 10.03 10.76 1.09
C LEU A 111 9.80 12.15 0.47
N ASN A 112 10.68 12.61 -0.42
CA ASN A 112 10.46 13.85 -1.18
C ASN A 112 9.21 13.72 -2.07
N PHE A 113 9.13 12.64 -2.86
CA PHE A 113 8.02 12.42 -3.78
C PHE A 113 6.68 12.35 -3.04
N LEU A 114 6.58 11.57 -1.95
CA LEU A 114 5.34 11.46 -1.20
C LEU A 114 4.98 12.75 -0.47
N ASN A 115 5.93 13.46 0.15
CA ASN A 115 5.60 14.71 0.82
C ASN A 115 5.17 15.81 -0.16
N GLU A 116 5.79 15.91 -1.33
CA GLU A 116 5.34 16.84 -2.39
C GLU A 116 3.95 16.46 -2.90
N SER A 117 3.70 15.17 -3.15
CA SER A 117 2.38 14.68 -3.58
C SER A 117 1.29 14.93 -2.53
N LEU A 118 1.55 14.58 -1.27
CA LEU A 118 0.61 14.79 -0.16
C LEU A 118 0.32 16.26 0.11
N THR A 119 1.27 17.14 -0.20
CA THR A 119 1.08 18.59 -0.07
C THR A 119 0.31 19.15 -1.25
N LYS A 120 0.69 18.79 -2.49
CA LYS A 120 0.03 19.26 -3.71
C LYS A 120 -1.44 18.84 -3.77
N TYR A 121 -1.74 17.60 -3.40
CA TYR A 121 -3.08 17.03 -3.54
C TYR A 121 -3.95 17.15 -2.29
N TYR A 122 -3.54 17.94 -1.29
CA TYR A 122 -4.30 18.12 -0.05
C TYR A 122 -5.71 18.69 -0.28
N GLU A 123 -5.89 19.58 -1.25
CA GLU A 123 -7.21 20.16 -1.59
C GLU A 123 -8.01 19.31 -2.60
N TYR A 124 -7.36 18.34 -3.25
CA TYR A 124 -7.97 17.47 -4.25
C TYR A 124 -8.66 16.30 -3.54
N LYS A 125 -9.88 16.52 -3.04
CA LYS A 125 -10.59 15.55 -2.20
C LYS A 125 -10.96 14.23 -2.90
N ASN A 126 -10.88 14.18 -4.23
CA ASN A 126 -11.01 12.95 -5.01
C ASN A 126 -9.71 12.13 -5.08
N ILE A 127 -8.57 12.64 -4.58
CA ILE A 127 -7.34 11.86 -4.41
C ILE A 127 -7.31 11.32 -2.97
N PHE A 128 -7.31 10.00 -2.84
CA PHE A 128 -7.36 9.34 -1.53
C PHE A 128 -5.99 8.86 -1.05
N SER A 129 -5.09 8.55 -1.98
CA SER A 129 -3.73 8.14 -1.62
C SER A 129 -2.69 8.53 -2.65
N CYS A 130 -1.44 8.55 -2.22
CA CYS A 130 -0.26 8.62 -3.09
C CYS A 130 0.65 7.45 -2.75
N THR A 131 0.99 6.60 -3.71
CA THR A 131 1.95 5.51 -3.53
C THR A 131 3.31 5.92 -4.07
N GLY A 132 4.39 5.35 -3.53
CA GLY A 132 5.74 5.41 -4.08
C GLY A 132 6.03 4.25 -5.03
N TYR A 133 5.12 3.32 -5.22
CA TYR A 133 5.32 2.17 -6.10
C TYR A 133 4.72 2.42 -7.49
N THR A 134 5.34 1.89 -8.54
CA THR A 134 4.68 1.71 -9.85
C THR A 134 5.10 0.40 -10.51
N TYR A 135 4.16 -0.14 -11.28
CA TYR A 135 4.38 -1.30 -12.14
C TYR A 135 5.23 -0.91 -13.35
N GLN A 136 5.96 -1.87 -13.92
CA GLN A 136 6.66 -1.68 -15.21
C GLN A 136 5.66 -1.50 -16.35
N ILE A 137 5.31 -0.26 -16.67
CA ILE A 137 4.38 0.11 -17.74
C ILE A 137 5.05 1.10 -18.69
N ASP A 138 4.61 1.10 -19.95
CA ASP A 138 5.09 2.07 -20.92
C ASP A 138 4.44 3.44 -20.64
N ILE A 139 5.27 4.42 -20.32
CA ILE A 139 4.84 5.82 -20.18
C ILE A 139 4.98 6.51 -21.54
N PRO A 140 3.92 7.16 -22.07
CA PRO A 140 4.01 7.84 -23.36
C PRO A 140 5.05 8.96 -23.36
N ALA A 141 5.83 9.09 -24.44
CA ALA A 141 6.90 10.10 -24.54
C ALA A 141 6.43 11.55 -24.37
N ARG A 142 5.16 11.84 -24.71
CA ARG A 142 4.54 13.17 -24.50
C ARG A 142 4.23 13.48 -23.03
N TYR A 143 4.26 12.47 -22.16
CA TYR A 143 3.83 12.60 -20.78
C TYR A 143 4.93 13.28 -19.96
N GLN A 144 4.65 14.50 -19.51
CA GLN A 144 5.64 15.39 -18.90
C GLN A 144 5.69 15.33 -17.36
N TYR A 145 4.74 14.64 -16.73
CA TYR A 145 4.61 14.61 -15.28
C TYR A 145 5.34 13.42 -14.67
N ASP A 146 5.82 13.61 -13.45
CA ASP A 146 6.50 12.61 -12.65
C ASP A 146 5.54 11.64 -11.95
N ASN A 147 4.24 11.89 -12.03
CA ASN A 147 3.20 11.03 -11.51
C ASN A 147 2.05 10.86 -12.50
N TYR A 148 1.24 9.83 -12.30
CA TYR A 148 -0.02 9.60 -12.98
C TYR A 148 -1.09 9.12 -12.00
N PHE A 149 -2.35 9.15 -12.42
CA PHE A 149 -3.47 8.74 -11.59
C PHE A 149 -4.15 7.48 -12.12
N THR A 150 -4.62 6.66 -11.19
CA THR A 150 -5.47 5.49 -11.47
C THR A 150 -6.50 5.32 -10.36
N PRO A 151 -7.70 4.80 -10.66
CA PRO A 151 -8.73 4.52 -9.66
C PRO A 151 -8.44 3.30 -8.77
N ARG A 152 -7.42 2.50 -9.11
CA ARG A 152 -6.89 1.45 -8.23
C ARG A 152 -5.80 2.04 -7.34
N CYS A 153 -5.85 1.80 -6.03
CA CYS A 153 -4.78 2.18 -5.12
C CYS A 153 -3.75 1.06 -4.91
N GLU A 154 -2.64 1.40 -4.28
CA GLU A 154 -1.53 0.50 -3.95
C GLU A 154 -1.15 0.65 -2.48
N SER A 155 -0.72 -0.45 -1.85
CA SER A 155 -0.30 -0.50 -0.45
C SER A 155 1.22 -0.58 -0.27
N LEU A 156 2.00 -0.62 -1.34
CA LEU A 156 3.46 -0.60 -1.30
C LEU A 156 3.97 0.84 -1.15
N GLY A 157 4.32 1.22 0.08
CA GLY A 157 4.88 2.53 0.42
C GLY A 157 3.96 3.68 0.01
N TRP A 158 3.00 4.02 0.85
CA TRP A 158 1.89 4.91 0.46
C TRP A 158 1.59 5.96 1.51
N GLY A 159 0.91 7.03 1.12
CA GLY A 159 0.43 8.04 2.04
C GLY A 159 -1.02 8.38 1.81
N THR A 160 -1.66 8.87 2.86
CA THR A 160 -3.05 9.33 2.85
C THR A 160 -3.24 10.45 3.88
N TRP A 161 -4.47 10.95 3.98
CA TRP A 161 -4.88 12.00 4.90
C TRP A 161 -6.01 11.51 5.80
N LYS A 162 -6.15 12.12 6.97
CA LYS A 162 -7.12 11.76 8.01
C LYS A 162 -8.57 11.73 7.50
N ASP A 163 -9.00 12.78 6.81
CA ASP A 163 -10.34 12.95 6.22
C ASP A 163 -10.63 11.97 5.06
N ARG A 164 -9.61 11.30 4.53
CA ARG A 164 -9.76 10.24 3.51
C ARG A 164 -9.78 8.88 4.19
N TRP A 165 -8.86 8.67 5.13
CA TRP A 165 -8.76 7.43 5.91
C TRP A 165 -10.01 7.13 6.73
N ILE A 166 -10.67 8.15 7.29
CA ILE A 166 -11.93 7.97 8.04
C ILE A 166 -13.06 7.35 7.19
N LYS A 167 -12.95 7.39 5.86
CA LYS A 167 -13.90 6.76 4.94
C LYS A 167 -13.62 5.29 4.70
N PHE A 168 -12.52 4.75 5.24
CA PHE A 168 -12.17 3.34 5.07
C PHE A 168 -13.22 2.45 5.72
N ASP A 169 -14.01 1.77 4.89
CA ASP A 169 -14.92 0.72 5.33
C ASP A 169 -14.16 -0.61 5.41
N THR A 170 -13.69 -0.94 6.61
CA THR A 170 -12.97 -2.18 6.88
C THR A 170 -13.85 -3.41 6.80
N ASP A 171 -15.17 -3.27 6.94
CA ASP A 171 -16.10 -4.40 6.94
C ASP A 171 -16.72 -4.60 5.55
N VAL A 172 -16.71 -3.56 4.72
CA VAL A 172 -17.39 -3.52 3.42
C VAL A 172 -18.88 -3.80 3.64
N LYS A 173 -19.52 -2.94 4.43
CA LYS A 173 -20.87 -3.15 4.99
C LYS A 173 -21.94 -3.35 3.92
N ASP A 174 -21.72 -2.78 2.73
CA ASP A 174 -22.61 -2.94 1.58
C ASP A 174 -22.26 -4.13 0.68
N PHE A 175 -21.35 -5.03 1.09
CA PHE A 175 -20.92 -6.17 0.29
C PHE A 175 -22.09 -7.05 -0.19
N LYS A 176 -23.08 -7.29 0.69
CA LYS A 176 -24.30 -8.01 0.31
C LYS A 176 -25.06 -7.33 -0.82
N LYS A 177 -25.16 -5.99 -0.86
CA LYS A 177 -25.79 -5.30 -1.98
C LYS A 177 -24.91 -5.38 -3.23
N PHE A 178 -23.61 -5.13 -3.06
CA PHE A 178 -22.62 -5.15 -4.13
C PHE A 178 -22.53 -6.49 -4.87
N ILE A 179 -22.57 -7.61 -4.14
CA ILE A 179 -22.36 -8.95 -4.73
C ILE A 179 -23.51 -9.39 -5.66
N TYR A 180 -24.72 -8.84 -5.47
CA TYR A 180 -25.87 -9.11 -6.34
C TYR A 180 -25.96 -8.13 -7.52
N ASP A 181 -25.35 -6.95 -7.43
CA ASP A 181 -25.33 -5.97 -8.52
C ASP A 181 -24.29 -6.36 -9.58
N LYS A 182 -24.74 -6.72 -10.78
CA LYS A 182 -23.86 -7.13 -11.87
C LYS A 182 -23.08 -5.95 -12.47
N ASP A 183 -23.69 -4.79 -12.55
CA ASP A 183 -23.08 -3.64 -13.23
C ASP A 183 -22.10 -2.91 -12.31
N LEU A 184 -22.39 -2.87 -11.01
CA LEU A 184 -21.44 -2.37 -10.01
C LEU A 184 -20.19 -3.26 -9.93
N ARG A 185 -20.35 -4.60 -9.99
CA ARG A 185 -19.21 -5.53 -10.05
C ARG A 185 -18.39 -5.35 -11.33
N LYS A 186 -19.04 -5.24 -12.49
CA LYS A 186 -18.33 -4.95 -13.75
C LYS A 186 -17.56 -3.64 -13.66
N SER A 187 -18.13 -2.62 -13.03
CA SER A 187 -17.48 -1.32 -12.84
C SER A 187 -16.26 -1.42 -11.91
N PHE A 188 -16.35 -2.20 -10.83
CA PHE A 188 -15.19 -2.48 -9.97
C PHE A 188 -14.11 -3.27 -10.71
N GLU A 189 -14.48 -4.22 -11.56
CA GLU A 189 -13.52 -4.96 -12.39
C GLU A 189 -12.84 -4.10 -13.47
N LYS A 190 -13.41 -2.95 -13.85
CA LYS A 190 -12.77 -2.01 -14.79
C LYS A 190 -11.53 -1.33 -14.18
N ILE A 191 -11.51 -1.15 -12.86
CA ILE A 191 -10.35 -0.56 -12.16
C ILE A 191 -9.28 -1.62 -11.82
N GLY A 192 -9.62 -2.90 -11.95
CA GLY A 192 -8.71 -4.03 -11.78
C GLY A 192 -9.47 -5.33 -11.86
N ALA A 193 -9.23 -6.13 -12.91
CA ALA A 193 -10.07 -7.30 -13.18
C ALA A 193 -9.98 -8.37 -12.07
N ASP A 194 -8.86 -8.45 -11.36
CA ASP A 194 -8.62 -9.31 -10.20
C ASP A 194 -9.34 -8.87 -8.91
N LEU A 195 -9.64 -7.58 -8.75
CA LEU A 195 -10.12 -7.00 -7.48
C LEU A 195 -11.42 -7.62 -6.99
N PHE A 196 -12.40 -7.86 -7.87
CA PHE A 196 -13.65 -8.50 -7.46
C PHE A 196 -13.41 -9.88 -6.84
N GLY A 197 -12.55 -10.69 -7.47
CA GLY A 197 -12.23 -12.01 -6.96
C GLY A 197 -11.45 -11.96 -5.64
N MET A 198 -10.58 -10.97 -5.47
CA MET A 198 -9.86 -10.73 -4.21
C MET A 198 -10.82 -10.29 -3.10
N LEU A 199 -11.72 -9.35 -3.38
CA LEU A 199 -12.70 -8.84 -2.41
C LEU A 199 -13.66 -9.95 -1.97
N LEU A 200 -14.15 -10.75 -2.91
CA LEU A 200 -15.00 -11.91 -2.61
C LEU A 200 -14.28 -12.91 -1.70
N LYS A 201 -13.02 -13.25 -1.99
CA LYS A 201 -12.24 -14.13 -1.12
C LYS A 201 -12.04 -13.53 0.27
N GLN A 202 -11.78 -12.22 0.33
CA GLN A 202 -11.61 -11.53 1.61
C GLN A 202 -12.89 -11.59 2.45
N GLN A 203 -14.05 -11.38 1.84
CA GLN A 203 -15.35 -11.45 2.50
C GLN A 203 -15.77 -12.89 2.88
N LEU A 204 -15.23 -13.89 2.19
CA LEU A 204 -15.37 -15.31 2.53
C LEU A 204 -14.35 -15.80 3.59
N GLY A 205 -13.46 -14.93 4.08
CA GLY A 205 -12.37 -15.33 5.00
C GLY A 205 -11.27 -16.17 4.35
N LEU A 206 -11.24 -16.28 3.02
CA LEU A 206 -10.25 -17.05 2.25
C LEU A 206 -9.00 -16.22 1.90
N LEU A 207 -8.98 -14.94 2.23
CA LEU A 207 -7.88 -14.01 1.99
C LEU A 207 -7.85 -12.96 3.10
N ASP A 208 -6.75 -12.85 3.83
CA ASP A 208 -6.56 -11.77 4.79
C ASP A 208 -5.85 -10.58 4.11
N SER A 209 -6.61 -9.73 3.44
CA SER A 209 -6.09 -8.54 2.75
C SER A 209 -6.88 -7.30 3.15
N TRP A 210 -6.20 -6.34 3.78
CA TRP A 210 -6.78 -5.01 4.04
C TRP A 210 -6.79 -4.14 2.77
N ALA A 211 -5.76 -4.25 1.93
CA ALA A 211 -5.57 -3.42 0.74
C ALA A 211 -6.72 -3.54 -0.28
N VAL A 212 -7.32 -4.73 -0.46
CA VAL A 212 -8.46 -4.89 -1.38
C VAL A 212 -9.72 -4.15 -0.89
N ARG A 213 -9.92 -4.06 0.43
CA ARG A 213 -11.00 -3.27 1.02
C ARG A 213 -10.74 -1.77 0.88
N TRP A 214 -9.47 -1.37 0.94
CA TRP A 214 -9.07 0.01 0.67
C TRP A 214 -9.26 0.40 -0.81
N CYS A 215 -8.95 -0.51 -1.75
CA CYS A 215 -9.31 -0.36 -3.17
C CYS A 215 -10.82 -0.23 -3.37
N TYR A 216 -11.61 -1.02 -2.62
CA TYR A 216 -13.07 -0.91 -2.68
C TYR A 216 -13.57 0.43 -2.15
N THR A 217 -12.96 0.95 -1.08
CA THR A 217 -13.26 2.31 -0.58
C THR A 217 -12.96 3.37 -1.63
N HIS A 218 -11.83 3.27 -2.34
CA HIS A 218 -11.52 4.17 -3.45
C HIS A 218 -12.61 4.12 -4.53
N PHE A 219 -12.97 2.91 -4.96
CA PHE A 219 -14.02 2.69 -5.95
C PHE A 219 -15.35 3.32 -5.54
N LYS A 220 -15.80 3.11 -4.30
CA LYS A 220 -17.05 3.65 -3.77
C LYS A 220 -17.09 5.18 -3.74
N ASN A 221 -15.94 5.82 -3.66
CA ASN A 221 -15.81 7.28 -3.60
C ASN A 221 -15.37 7.89 -4.93
N ASN A 222 -15.30 7.12 -6.03
CA ASN A 222 -14.71 7.54 -7.30
C ASN A 222 -13.32 8.18 -7.12
N ALA A 223 -12.56 7.66 -6.16
CA ALA A 223 -11.29 8.24 -5.76
C ALA A 223 -10.13 7.70 -6.60
N LEU A 224 -9.10 8.53 -6.71
CA LEU A 224 -7.87 8.25 -7.44
C LEU A 224 -6.70 8.06 -6.46
N CYS A 225 -5.72 7.30 -6.92
CA CYS A 225 -4.42 7.17 -6.30
C CYS A 225 -3.35 7.73 -7.25
N SER A 226 -2.43 8.52 -6.69
CA SER A 226 -1.25 9.04 -7.40
C SER A 226 -0.11 8.02 -7.37
N TYR A 227 0.44 7.69 -8.53
CA TYR A 227 1.58 6.79 -8.71
C TYR A 227 2.74 7.56 -9.34
N PRO A 228 4.01 7.31 -8.99
CA PRO A 228 5.13 7.87 -9.72
C PRO A 228 5.27 7.17 -11.07
N ILE A 229 5.89 7.83 -12.06
CA ILE A 229 6.25 7.16 -13.33
C ILE A 229 7.45 6.21 -13.20
N LYS A 230 8.28 6.38 -12.16
CA LYS A 230 9.42 5.52 -11.79
C LYS A 230 9.27 5.09 -10.35
N SER A 231 9.45 3.81 -10.05
CA SER A 231 9.14 3.30 -8.72
C SER A 231 10.13 3.84 -7.69
N LYS A 232 9.60 4.42 -6.62
CA LYS A 232 10.34 4.84 -5.42
C LYS A 232 10.47 3.71 -4.41
N ILE A 233 9.81 2.58 -4.66
CA ILE A 233 9.75 1.42 -3.80
C ILE A 233 10.08 0.17 -4.61
N LEU A 234 10.88 -0.71 -4.03
CA LEU A 234 11.10 -2.08 -4.48
C LEU A 234 10.59 -3.02 -3.38
N HIS A 235 9.71 -3.96 -3.75
CA HIS A 235 9.22 -4.98 -2.83
C HIS A 235 10.20 -6.16 -2.80
N ILE A 236 10.60 -6.57 -1.59
CA ILE A 236 11.59 -7.64 -1.36
C ILE A 236 11.00 -8.82 -0.56
N GLY A 237 9.70 -8.83 -0.31
CA GLY A 237 9.04 -9.88 0.48
C GLY A 237 8.88 -11.22 -0.23
N GLU A 238 9.42 -11.36 -1.45
CA GLU A 238 9.40 -12.59 -2.24
C GLU A 238 10.64 -13.43 -1.92
N GLY A 239 10.56 -14.24 -0.86
CA GLY A 239 11.60 -15.15 -0.37
C GLY A 239 11.58 -15.22 1.15
N GLY A 240 11.69 -16.41 1.76
CA GLY A 240 11.59 -16.60 3.21
C GLY A 240 10.16 -16.84 3.71
N ILE A 241 9.92 -16.78 5.03
CA ILE A 241 8.68 -17.13 5.78
C ILE A 241 7.51 -16.17 5.44
N ALA A 242 7.28 -15.88 4.17
CA ALA A 242 6.08 -15.23 3.68
C ALA A 242 4.94 -16.25 3.73
N THR A 243 3.97 -16.00 4.61
CA THR A 243 2.81 -16.86 4.83
C THR A 243 1.95 -17.12 3.58
N HIS A 244 2.16 -16.40 2.47
CA HIS A 244 1.29 -16.47 1.29
C HIS A 244 1.93 -16.49 -0.11
N VAL A 245 3.26 -16.60 -0.29
CA VAL A 245 3.85 -16.55 -1.64
C VAL A 245 4.79 -17.73 -1.93
N LYS A 246 4.32 -18.73 -2.70
CA LYS A 246 5.09 -19.90 -3.16
C LYS A 246 5.71 -19.76 -4.57
N LYS A 247 5.53 -18.61 -5.25
CA LYS A 247 6.10 -18.31 -6.58
C LYS A 247 6.35 -16.82 -6.72
N GLU A 248 7.48 -16.44 -7.32
CA GLU A 248 7.78 -15.05 -7.73
C GLU A 248 6.56 -14.43 -8.43
N ASN A 249 6.04 -13.35 -7.88
CA ASN A 249 4.95 -12.61 -8.49
C ASN A 249 5.55 -11.58 -9.44
N LYS A 250 5.87 -12.02 -10.66
CA LYS A 250 6.41 -11.18 -11.74
C LYS A 250 5.66 -9.86 -11.99
N ILE A 251 4.43 -9.72 -11.49
CA ILE A 251 3.66 -8.47 -11.55
C ILE A 251 4.32 -7.38 -10.70
N LEU A 252 4.91 -7.72 -9.56
CA LEU A 252 5.54 -6.77 -8.63
C LEU A 252 6.96 -6.35 -9.05
N ASN A 253 7.54 -7.01 -10.06
CA ASN A 253 8.84 -6.63 -10.60
C ASN A 253 8.82 -5.18 -11.07
N THR A 254 9.74 -4.40 -10.53
CA THR A 254 9.93 -2.99 -10.89
C THR A 254 11.39 -2.61 -10.71
N GLU A 255 11.76 -1.45 -11.25
CA GLU A 255 13.08 -0.87 -11.08
C GLU A 255 13.01 0.28 -10.08
N LEU A 256 13.94 0.28 -9.13
CA LEU A 256 14.04 1.34 -8.14
C LEU A 256 14.64 2.59 -8.78
N ASP A 257 14.03 3.74 -8.52
CA ASP A 257 14.55 5.02 -8.98
C ASP A 257 15.88 5.35 -8.28
N ASN A 258 16.92 5.53 -9.09
CA ASN A 258 18.26 5.91 -8.63
C ASN A 258 18.55 7.41 -8.86
N ASP A 259 17.60 8.17 -9.41
CA ASP A 259 17.71 9.62 -9.55
C ASP A 259 17.76 10.29 -8.17
N LEU A 260 18.61 11.31 -8.05
CA LEU A 260 18.80 12.09 -6.84
C LEU A 260 17.95 13.36 -6.83
N LYS A 261 17.06 13.55 -7.81
CA LYS A 261 16.13 14.68 -7.81
C LYS A 261 15.25 14.69 -6.56
N THR A 262 15.05 15.88 -6.02
CA THR A 262 14.26 16.12 -4.80
C THR A 262 13.00 16.95 -5.06
N LYS A 263 12.80 17.38 -6.31
CA LYS A 263 11.65 18.14 -6.82
C LYS A 263 10.99 17.40 -7.96
N PHE A 264 9.67 17.38 -7.97
CA PHE A 264 8.88 16.61 -8.93
C PHE A 264 7.91 17.49 -9.72
N ASN A 265 7.84 17.28 -11.03
CA ASN A 265 6.81 17.86 -11.88
C ASN A 265 5.51 17.07 -11.74
N LEU A 266 4.75 17.32 -10.67
CA LEU A 266 3.50 16.62 -10.40
C LEU A 266 2.35 17.19 -11.26
N ALA A 267 1.43 16.37 -11.74
CA ALA A 267 0.29 16.78 -12.55
C ALA A 267 -0.65 17.74 -11.81
N ASP A 268 -1.09 18.82 -12.47
CA ASP A 268 -2.03 19.79 -11.88
C ASP A 268 -3.48 19.30 -11.88
N LEU A 269 -3.83 18.45 -12.84
CA LEU A 269 -5.17 17.88 -12.96
C LEU A 269 -5.18 16.43 -12.50
N ALA A 270 -6.09 16.11 -11.59
CA ALA A 270 -6.34 14.76 -11.10
C ALA A 270 -7.12 13.92 -12.14
N LEU A 271 -6.51 13.72 -13.31
CA LEU A 271 -7.09 13.00 -14.45
C LEU A 271 -6.23 11.80 -14.83
N CYS A 272 -6.89 10.72 -15.23
CA CYS A 272 -6.21 9.55 -15.77
C CYS A 272 -5.82 9.79 -17.24
N ASP A 273 -4.57 9.51 -17.60
CA ASP A 273 -4.19 9.39 -19.01
C ASP A 273 -4.63 8.01 -19.54
N ASP A 274 -5.43 8.00 -20.61
CA ASP A 274 -6.01 6.77 -21.17
C ASP A 274 -4.97 5.74 -21.62
N GLN A 275 -3.82 6.20 -22.13
CA GLN A 275 -2.77 5.28 -22.60
C GLN A 275 -2.05 4.64 -21.41
N ILE A 276 -1.75 5.43 -20.38
CA ILE A 276 -1.18 4.92 -19.12
C ILE A 276 -2.16 3.94 -18.46
N LEU A 277 -3.44 4.31 -18.34
CA LEU A 277 -4.46 3.46 -17.72
C LEU A 277 -4.64 2.14 -18.50
N LYS A 278 -4.56 2.18 -19.83
CA LYS A 278 -4.58 0.97 -20.67
C LYS A 278 -3.38 0.06 -20.38
N GLN A 279 -2.18 0.62 -20.23
CA GLN A 279 -0.98 -0.17 -19.88
C GLN A 279 -1.08 -0.75 -18.47
N PHE A 280 -1.50 0.07 -17.50
CA PHE A 280 -1.73 -0.33 -16.12
C PHE A 280 -2.71 -1.50 -16.02
N ASN A 281 -3.87 -1.39 -16.65
CA ASN A 281 -4.90 -2.44 -16.63
C ASN A 281 -4.47 -3.78 -17.26
N LYS A 282 -3.46 -3.79 -18.15
CA LYS A 282 -2.92 -5.05 -18.69
C LYS A 282 -2.27 -5.91 -17.61
N LYS A 283 -1.70 -5.31 -16.55
CA LYS A 283 -1.04 -6.03 -15.45
C LYS A 283 -2.00 -6.88 -14.62
N PHE A 284 -3.27 -6.50 -14.58
CA PHE A 284 -4.28 -7.11 -13.70
C PHE A 284 -5.25 -8.04 -14.44
N LYS A 285 -4.91 -8.46 -15.66
CA LYS A 285 -5.74 -9.41 -16.42
C LYS A 285 -5.82 -10.75 -15.68
N ARG A 286 -7.05 -11.27 -15.56
CA ARG A 286 -7.28 -12.61 -14.99
C ARG A 286 -7.09 -13.70 -16.04
N SER A 287 -6.38 -14.76 -15.67
CA SER A 287 -6.41 -16.02 -16.41
C SER A 287 -7.80 -16.66 -16.34
N LEU A 288 -8.12 -17.54 -17.30
CA LEU A 288 -9.40 -18.26 -17.35
C LEU A 288 -9.65 -19.05 -16.05
N ILE A 289 -8.61 -19.69 -15.51
CA ILE A 289 -8.68 -20.43 -14.24
C ILE A 289 -9.10 -19.51 -13.08
N LYS A 290 -8.53 -18.31 -12.99
CA LYS A 290 -8.92 -17.34 -11.95
C LYS A 290 -10.37 -16.88 -12.11
N LYS A 291 -10.86 -16.73 -13.34
CA LYS A 291 -12.28 -16.39 -13.62
C LYS A 291 -13.22 -17.52 -13.16
N ILE A 292 -12.92 -18.77 -13.51
CA ILE A 292 -13.72 -19.94 -13.11
C ILE A 292 -13.77 -20.06 -11.58
N ARG A 293 -12.63 -19.96 -10.90
CA ARG A 293 -12.58 -19.97 -9.43
C ARG A 293 -13.40 -18.85 -8.79
N THR A 294 -13.38 -17.66 -9.39
CA THR A 294 -14.18 -16.51 -8.91
C THR A 294 -15.68 -16.80 -9.08
N ALA A 295 -16.07 -17.39 -10.22
CA ALA A 295 -17.47 -17.78 -10.46
C ALA A 295 -17.94 -18.87 -9.49
N TYR A 296 -17.10 -19.87 -9.21
CA TYR A 296 -17.38 -20.89 -8.21
C TYR A 296 -17.56 -20.28 -6.81
N ASN A 297 -16.62 -19.45 -6.34
CA ASN A 297 -16.74 -18.79 -5.03
C ASN A 297 -18.00 -17.92 -4.94
N LEU A 298 -18.39 -17.27 -6.04
CA LEU A 298 -19.60 -16.46 -6.10
C LEU A 298 -20.85 -17.32 -5.98
N PHE A 299 -20.87 -18.47 -6.65
CA PHE A 299 -21.95 -19.44 -6.55
C PHE A 299 -22.08 -19.97 -5.12
N SER A 300 -20.96 -20.40 -4.51
CA SER A 300 -20.93 -20.86 -3.11
C SER A 300 -21.45 -19.79 -2.16
N TYR A 301 -21.01 -18.54 -2.28
CA TYR A 301 -21.47 -17.44 -1.43
C TYR A 301 -23.00 -17.25 -1.52
N LYS A 302 -23.57 -17.31 -2.73
CA LYS A 302 -25.00 -17.08 -2.96
C LYS A 302 -25.90 -18.21 -2.49
N HIS A 303 -25.34 -19.39 -2.18
CA HIS A 303 -26.10 -20.59 -1.79
C HIS A 303 -25.72 -21.11 -0.41
N GLN A 304 -24.93 -20.34 0.34
CA GLN A 304 -24.69 -20.51 1.78
C GLN A 304 -25.63 -19.65 2.65
N ILE A 305 -26.46 -18.82 2.02
CA ILE A 305 -27.51 -18.00 2.65
C ILE A 305 -28.86 -18.62 2.32
#